data_AF-A0A527KMY6-F1
#
_entry.id   AF-A0A527KMY6-F1
#
_cell.length_a   1.000
_cell.length_b   1.000
_cell.length_c   1.000
_cell.angle_alpha   90.00
_cell.angle_beta   90.00
_cell.angle_gamma   90.00
#
_symmetry.space_group_name_H-M   'P 1'
#
loop_
_entity.id
_entity.type
_entity.pdbx_description
1 polymer ?
#
loop_
_entity_poly.entity_id
_entity_poly.type
_entity_poly.pdbx_seq_one_letter_code
_entity_poly.pdbx_strand_id
1 'polypeptide(L)'
;MQWQANGSRPSPVGRVVAATRRLWTTLACLLVMTGSVSADLLWGVNGHPFNAYSGISIEQQLDYVRDLGMKSYRVNISSADNATKLAELIKAAKERGVQILPVITPELDLDNGTVDDLYAQAHDLASTLVSRFKDDIRVWELGNEMENYAILMPCEMQDSGIQYNCSWGPAGGTMTSDYFSPRWAKVSAVLRGLSDATIAVDPTIRKAMGTAGWGHRAAFTRMLQDGIRWDISVWHLYEGDPEEAFKFLATFGQPIWLTEFNYSGGSQRGEKQQAEGLVQTMTLLRRYQSLYGLEAAHIYELLDEPYWGTSYEAFMGLVRLKKRGHGLWMPSGRKPAYDAVKKIIADGSAEPSSPTVPTKDSPPPDQTSVPPVADAGTFHPCSLDAFDKSASNHANQVAYAYCLVLRRMPSPTEQWREVTAMKKDPAIFPLLTKLLLSVEFRTENQPVGLGNRRYVTLLYRTLLGREPDNTGLSAYVSKLDSDEANGEQIVAELIHSYEFRSRHAVLFLSEPQKAVQ
;
A
#
# COMPACT_ATOMS: atom_id res chain seq x y z
N MET A 1 -69.94 41.23 -68.37
CA MET A 1 -68.52 41.61 -68.55
C MET A 1 -67.73 41.00 -67.41
N GLN A 2 -66.92 39.98 -67.66
CA GLN A 2 -66.13 39.29 -66.65
C GLN A 2 -64.73 39.00 -67.21
N TRP A 3 -63.72 39.29 -66.40
CA TRP A 3 -62.29 39.21 -66.74
C TRP A 3 -61.62 38.06 -65.99
N GLN A 4 -60.73 37.35 -66.71
CA GLN A 4 -59.81 36.33 -66.20
C GLN A 4 -58.56 36.96 -65.58
N ALA A 5 -57.98 36.30 -64.57
CA ALA A 5 -56.55 36.39 -64.28
C ALA A 5 -56.05 35.10 -63.59
N ASN A 6 -54.98 34.55 -64.16
CA ASN A 6 -54.31 33.30 -63.80
C ASN A 6 -53.31 33.49 -62.64
N GLY A 7 -53.13 32.44 -61.85
CA GLY A 7 -52.24 32.41 -60.68
C GLY A 7 -50.77 32.10 -60.99
N SER A 8 -49.89 32.62 -60.12
CA SER A 8 -48.44 32.39 -60.11
C SER A 8 -47.99 31.59 -58.87
N ARG A 9 -47.14 30.59 -59.10
CA ARG A 9 -46.55 29.66 -58.11
C ARG A 9 -45.52 30.34 -57.19
N PRO A 10 -45.36 29.91 -55.92
CA PRO A 10 -44.25 30.34 -55.06
C PRO A 10 -42.95 29.54 -55.30
N SER A 11 -41.81 30.19 -55.01
CA SER A 11 -40.43 29.82 -55.35
C SER A 11 -39.81 28.71 -54.45
N PRO A 12 -38.67 28.10 -54.86
CA PRO A 12 -38.13 26.87 -54.25
C PRO A 12 -37.45 27.05 -52.87
N VAL A 13 -37.36 28.27 -52.35
CA VAL A 13 -36.58 28.57 -51.13
C VAL A 13 -37.42 28.40 -49.85
N GLY A 14 -38.76 28.40 -49.96
CA GLY A 14 -39.66 28.33 -48.81
C GLY A 14 -39.91 26.93 -48.23
N ARG A 15 -39.57 25.84 -48.94
CA ARG A 15 -39.80 24.46 -48.46
C ARG A 15 -38.65 23.86 -47.67
N VAL A 16 -37.45 24.44 -47.73
CA VAL A 16 -36.26 23.92 -47.04
C VAL A 16 -36.18 24.40 -45.58
N VAL A 17 -36.78 25.55 -45.26
CA VAL A 17 -36.73 26.16 -43.91
C VAL A 17 -37.73 25.52 -42.93
N ALA A 18 -38.84 24.96 -43.41
CA ALA A 18 -39.83 24.29 -42.55
C ALA A 18 -39.43 22.83 -42.19
N ALA A 19 -38.69 22.15 -43.06
CA ALA A 19 -38.21 20.78 -42.82
C ALA A 19 -37.00 20.73 -41.88
N THR A 20 -36.17 21.78 -41.88
CA THR A 20 -34.99 21.89 -41.00
C THR A 20 -35.38 22.23 -39.56
N ARG A 21 -36.44 23.01 -39.33
CA ARG A 21 -36.90 23.34 -37.95
C ARG A 21 -37.55 22.17 -37.21
N ARG A 22 -38.18 21.22 -37.91
CA ARG A 22 -38.75 20.00 -37.32
C ARG A 22 -37.71 18.90 -37.08
N LEU A 23 -36.59 18.87 -37.81
CA LEU A 23 -35.49 17.95 -37.51
C LEU A 23 -34.68 18.38 -36.27
N TRP A 24 -34.58 19.68 -36.01
CA TRP A 24 -33.83 20.17 -34.84
C TRP A 24 -34.59 20.05 -33.51
N THR A 25 -35.93 19.94 -33.55
CA THR A 25 -36.74 19.71 -32.34
C THR A 25 -36.86 18.23 -31.97
N THR A 26 -36.74 17.30 -32.92
CA THR A 26 -36.63 15.86 -32.61
C THR A 26 -35.20 15.43 -32.27
N LEU A 27 -34.16 16.10 -32.78
CA LEU A 27 -32.77 15.83 -32.37
C LEU A 27 -32.42 16.42 -30.99
N ALA A 28 -33.04 17.54 -30.60
CA ALA A 28 -32.83 18.14 -29.27
C ALA A 28 -33.53 17.35 -28.13
N CYS A 29 -34.56 16.55 -28.43
CA CYS A 29 -35.22 15.68 -27.45
C CYS A 29 -34.62 14.27 -27.34
N LEU A 30 -33.59 13.95 -28.14
CA LEU A 30 -32.84 12.68 -28.06
C LEU A 30 -31.42 12.85 -27.47
N LEU A 31 -31.06 14.07 -27.06
CA LEU A 31 -29.76 14.42 -26.48
C LEU A 31 -29.79 14.64 -24.97
N VAL A 32 -30.88 14.27 -24.31
CA VAL A 32 -30.98 14.24 -22.85
C VAL A 32 -31.41 12.83 -22.47
N MET A 33 -30.61 12.17 -21.61
CA MET A 33 -30.71 10.77 -21.15
C MET A 33 -29.81 9.74 -21.87
N THR A 34 -28.62 10.11 -22.35
CA THR A 34 -27.49 9.20 -22.11
C THR A 34 -26.97 9.54 -20.73
N GLY A 35 -27.61 8.97 -19.70
CA GLY A 35 -26.93 8.89 -18.41
C GLY A 35 -25.57 8.25 -18.68
N SER A 36 -24.48 8.91 -18.30
CA SER A 36 -23.18 8.28 -18.27
C SER A 36 -23.34 7.04 -17.41
N VAL A 37 -23.47 5.87 -18.04
CA VAL A 37 -23.27 4.61 -17.33
C VAL A 37 -21.83 4.71 -16.90
N SER A 38 -21.60 5.08 -15.64
CA SER A 38 -20.27 5.03 -15.06
C SER A 38 -19.82 3.60 -15.26
N ALA A 39 -18.76 3.40 -16.04
CA ALA A 39 -18.17 2.07 -16.17
C ALA A 39 -17.91 1.54 -14.75
N ASP A 40 -18.18 0.26 -14.48
CA ASP A 40 -17.83 -0.32 -13.18
C ASP A 40 -16.33 -0.14 -12.92
N LEU A 41 -15.96 -0.07 -11.64
CA LEU A 41 -14.58 0.11 -11.22
C LEU A 41 -13.71 -1.00 -11.85
N LEU A 42 -12.57 -0.62 -12.45
CA LEU A 42 -11.63 -1.60 -13.00
C LEU A 42 -10.95 -2.37 -11.87
N TRP A 43 -11.39 -3.61 -11.66
CA TRP A 43 -10.76 -4.50 -10.68
C TRP A 43 -9.55 -5.22 -11.26
N GLY A 44 -8.45 -5.16 -10.52
CA GLY A 44 -7.24 -5.90 -10.82
C GLY A 44 -6.59 -6.52 -9.58
N VAL A 45 -5.41 -7.09 -9.81
CA VAL A 45 -4.57 -7.68 -8.77
C VAL A 45 -3.11 -7.51 -9.13
N ASN A 46 -2.27 -7.45 -8.12
CA ASN A 46 -0.83 -7.43 -8.25
C ASN A 46 -0.28 -8.84 -8.37
N GLY A 47 0.83 -8.98 -9.06
CA GLY A 47 1.65 -10.16 -8.91
C GLY A 47 3.06 -9.99 -9.45
N HIS A 48 3.86 -11.01 -9.14
CA HIS A 48 5.30 -11.02 -9.33
C HIS A 48 5.73 -12.18 -10.25
N PRO A 49 5.25 -12.22 -11.50
CA PRO A 49 5.40 -13.37 -12.41
C PRO A 49 6.85 -13.67 -12.79
N PHE A 50 7.77 -12.71 -12.63
CA PHE A 50 9.15 -12.84 -13.11
C PHE A 50 10.15 -13.27 -12.04
N ASN A 51 9.80 -13.13 -10.75
CA ASN A 51 10.73 -13.23 -9.63
C ASN A 51 10.20 -14.05 -8.44
N ALA A 52 8.90 -13.97 -8.11
CA ALA A 52 8.39 -14.57 -6.87
C ALA A 52 7.83 -15.99 -7.03
N TYR A 53 7.22 -16.28 -8.19
CA TYR A 53 6.37 -17.45 -8.35
C TYR A 53 7.06 -18.59 -9.11
N SER A 54 8.32 -18.88 -8.76
CA SER A 54 9.09 -19.95 -9.41
C SER A 54 8.31 -21.28 -9.40
N GLY A 55 8.09 -21.88 -10.58
CA GLY A 55 7.32 -23.11 -10.73
C GLY A 55 5.82 -22.94 -10.97
N ILE A 56 5.31 -21.71 -11.07
CA ILE A 56 3.92 -21.38 -11.42
C ILE A 56 3.91 -20.64 -12.75
N SER A 57 3.26 -21.19 -13.78
CA SER A 57 3.29 -20.59 -15.12
C SER A 57 2.48 -19.29 -15.18
N ILE A 58 2.81 -18.42 -16.14
CA ILE A 58 2.09 -17.17 -16.40
C ILE A 58 0.61 -17.46 -16.72
N GLU A 59 0.34 -18.50 -17.50
CA GLU A 59 -1.02 -18.92 -17.86
C GLU A 59 -1.82 -19.29 -16.62
N GLN A 60 -1.23 -20.04 -15.69
CA GLN A 60 -1.89 -20.43 -14.46
C GLN A 60 -2.23 -19.20 -13.59
N GLN A 61 -1.31 -18.23 -13.52
CA GLN A 61 -1.56 -16.97 -12.82
C GLN A 61 -2.72 -16.19 -13.47
N LEU A 62 -2.69 -15.99 -14.78
CA LEU A 62 -3.73 -15.28 -15.52
C LEU A 62 -5.08 -16.01 -15.49
N ASP A 63 -5.09 -17.34 -15.39
CA ASP A 63 -6.31 -18.11 -15.21
C ASP A 63 -6.98 -17.81 -13.85
N TYR A 64 -6.21 -17.56 -12.79
CA TYR A 64 -6.75 -17.06 -11.52
C TYR A 64 -7.29 -15.63 -11.67
N VAL A 65 -6.56 -14.72 -12.32
CA VAL A 65 -7.03 -13.33 -12.57
C VAL A 65 -8.37 -13.34 -13.30
N ARG A 66 -8.48 -14.12 -14.38
CA ARG A 66 -9.72 -14.29 -15.14
C ARG A 66 -10.83 -14.91 -14.28
N ASP A 67 -10.52 -15.95 -13.51
CA ASP A 67 -11.50 -16.65 -12.68
C ASP A 67 -12.05 -15.76 -11.54
N LEU A 68 -11.26 -14.83 -11.01
CA LEU A 68 -11.70 -13.78 -10.07
C LEU A 68 -12.64 -12.76 -10.70
N GLY A 69 -12.73 -12.71 -12.03
CA GLY A 69 -13.47 -11.69 -12.78
C GLY A 69 -12.69 -10.38 -13.00
N MET A 70 -11.42 -10.34 -12.58
CA MET A 70 -10.56 -9.16 -12.73
C MET A 70 -10.11 -8.97 -14.18
N LYS A 71 -9.86 -7.71 -14.54
CA LYS A 71 -9.51 -7.29 -15.91
C LYS A 71 -8.13 -6.66 -16.02
N SER A 72 -7.45 -6.43 -14.90
CA SER A 72 -6.10 -5.87 -14.87
C SER A 72 -5.16 -6.72 -14.02
N TYR A 73 -3.93 -6.92 -14.48
CA TYR A 73 -2.85 -7.56 -13.74
C TYR A 73 -1.66 -6.62 -13.68
N ARG A 74 -1.36 -6.11 -12.47
CA ARG A 74 -0.29 -5.15 -12.22
C ARG A 74 1.03 -5.89 -11.96
N VAL A 75 2.07 -5.54 -12.70
CA VAL A 75 3.35 -6.28 -12.69
C VAL A 75 4.55 -5.34 -12.75
N ASN A 76 5.58 -5.64 -11.96
CA ASN A 76 6.81 -4.86 -11.94
C ASN A 76 7.71 -5.18 -13.16
N ILE A 77 8.36 -4.14 -13.69
CA ILE A 77 9.42 -4.26 -14.67
C ILE A 77 10.58 -3.30 -14.34
N SER A 78 11.67 -3.87 -13.84
CA SER A 78 12.84 -3.10 -13.42
C SER A 78 13.93 -2.92 -14.48
N SER A 79 13.90 -3.74 -15.53
CA SER A 79 14.92 -3.76 -16.58
C SER A 79 14.33 -4.09 -17.95
N ALA A 80 14.93 -3.54 -19.00
CA ALA A 80 14.65 -3.86 -20.39
C ALA A 80 14.90 -5.34 -20.73
N ASP A 81 15.74 -6.04 -19.95
CA ASP A 81 16.00 -7.48 -20.13
C ASP A 81 14.74 -8.33 -19.93
N ASN A 82 13.80 -7.85 -19.12
CA ASN A 82 12.51 -8.53 -18.90
C ASN A 82 11.47 -8.23 -19.98
N ALA A 83 11.78 -7.40 -20.97
CA ALA A 83 10.81 -7.01 -21.99
C ALA A 83 10.32 -8.21 -22.83
N THR A 84 11.14 -9.24 -23.09
CA THR A 84 10.65 -10.44 -23.77
C THR A 84 9.63 -11.21 -22.93
N LYS A 85 9.87 -11.35 -21.61
CA LYS A 85 8.89 -11.95 -20.69
C LYS A 85 7.62 -11.13 -20.58
N LEU A 86 7.73 -9.79 -20.59
CA LEU A 86 6.58 -8.89 -20.61
C LEU A 86 5.75 -9.07 -21.89
N ALA A 87 6.39 -9.23 -23.05
CA ALA A 87 5.70 -9.49 -24.32
C ALA A 87 4.91 -10.82 -24.28
N GLU A 88 5.51 -11.88 -23.73
CA GLU A 88 4.85 -13.18 -23.53
C GLU A 88 3.65 -13.05 -22.59
N LEU A 89 3.81 -12.33 -21.47
CA LEU A 89 2.74 -12.04 -20.52
C LEU A 89 1.59 -11.26 -21.17
N ILE A 90 1.88 -10.19 -21.90
CA ILE A 90 0.87 -9.38 -22.61
C ILE A 90 0.08 -10.25 -23.59
N LYS A 91 0.77 -11.08 -24.37
CA LYS A 91 0.11 -12.00 -25.32
C LYS A 91 -0.83 -12.96 -24.59
N ALA A 92 -0.35 -13.63 -23.55
CA ALA A 92 -1.15 -14.59 -22.78
C ALA A 92 -2.33 -13.92 -22.06
N ALA A 93 -2.17 -12.67 -21.63
CA ALA A 93 -3.20 -11.88 -20.97
C ALA A 93 -4.29 -11.42 -21.95
N LYS A 94 -3.92 -10.99 -23.15
CA LYS A 94 -4.86 -10.64 -24.23
C LYS A 94 -5.79 -11.80 -24.59
N GLU A 95 -5.27 -13.02 -24.68
CA GLU A 95 -6.06 -14.24 -24.92
C GLU A 95 -7.10 -14.52 -23.82
N ARG A 96 -6.92 -13.93 -22.64
CA ARG A 96 -7.80 -14.08 -21.46
C ARG A 96 -8.64 -12.84 -21.18
N GLY A 97 -8.55 -11.80 -22.01
CA GLY A 97 -9.24 -10.53 -21.79
C GLY A 97 -8.75 -9.81 -20.52
N VAL A 98 -7.47 -9.95 -20.19
CA VAL A 98 -6.80 -9.28 -19.08
C VAL A 98 -5.81 -8.25 -19.65
N GLN A 99 -5.85 -7.04 -19.13
CA GLN A 99 -4.89 -5.98 -19.42
C GLN A 99 -3.71 -6.08 -18.46
N ILE A 100 -2.50 -5.82 -18.95
CA ILE A 100 -1.32 -5.72 -18.10
C ILE A 100 -1.11 -4.24 -17.75
N LEU A 101 -1.01 -3.93 -16.46
CA LEU A 101 -0.55 -2.64 -15.96
C LEU A 101 0.93 -2.81 -15.55
N PRO A 102 1.88 -2.49 -16.43
CA PRO A 102 3.29 -2.52 -16.05
C PRO A 102 3.64 -1.33 -15.16
N VAL A 103 4.47 -1.60 -14.16
CA VAL A 103 5.07 -0.61 -13.26
C VAL A 103 6.55 -0.56 -13.55
N ILE A 104 7.05 0.56 -14.06
CA ILE A 104 8.49 0.73 -14.27
C ILE A 104 9.13 1.02 -12.90
N THR A 105 9.96 0.10 -12.43
CA THR A 105 10.66 0.17 -11.13
C THR A 105 12.17 0.16 -11.34
N PRO A 106 12.78 1.28 -11.78
CA PRO A 106 14.19 1.30 -12.15
C PRO A 106 15.10 0.89 -10.99
N GLU A 107 16.03 -0.03 -11.25
CA GLU A 107 17.11 -0.36 -10.30
C GLU A 107 18.18 0.71 -10.38
N LEU A 108 18.15 1.67 -9.44
CA LEU A 108 19.04 2.83 -9.42
C LEU A 108 19.78 2.95 -8.09
N ASP A 109 21.05 3.36 -8.14
CA ASP A 109 21.80 3.77 -6.95
C ASP A 109 21.43 5.21 -6.57
N LEU A 110 20.36 5.35 -5.78
CA LEU A 110 19.89 6.64 -5.31
C LEU A 110 20.87 7.31 -4.33
N ASP A 111 21.74 6.56 -3.65
CA ASP A 111 22.65 7.11 -2.66
C ASP A 111 23.84 7.80 -3.32
N ASN A 112 24.44 7.17 -4.33
CA ASN A 112 25.62 7.70 -5.01
C ASN A 112 25.31 8.37 -6.35
N GLY A 113 24.15 8.11 -6.95
CA GLY A 113 23.77 8.70 -8.24
C GLY A 113 23.60 10.22 -8.18
N THR A 114 24.05 10.90 -9.23
CA THR A 114 23.78 12.33 -9.43
C THR A 114 22.36 12.54 -9.98
N VAL A 115 21.81 13.74 -9.80
CA VAL A 115 20.48 14.09 -10.32
C VAL A 115 20.40 13.86 -11.84
N ASP A 116 21.43 14.26 -12.58
CA ASP A 116 21.45 14.13 -14.05
C ASP A 116 21.58 12.68 -14.49
N ASP A 117 22.43 11.88 -13.84
CA ASP A 117 22.60 10.46 -14.16
C ASP A 117 21.33 9.67 -13.85
N LEU A 118 20.66 9.97 -12.74
CA LEU A 118 19.42 9.31 -12.34
C LEU A 118 18.28 9.65 -13.29
N TYR A 119 18.17 10.91 -13.72
CA TYR A 119 17.23 11.31 -14.77
C TYR A 119 17.51 10.56 -16.07
N ALA A 120 18.77 10.54 -16.53
CA ALA A 120 19.14 9.92 -17.80
C ALA A 120 18.87 8.41 -17.82
N GLN A 121 19.21 7.70 -16.75
CA GLN A 121 18.96 6.26 -16.62
C GLN A 121 17.45 5.94 -16.62
N ALA A 122 16.67 6.71 -15.85
CA ALA A 122 15.22 6.54 -15.80
C ALA A 122 14.58 6.83 -17.16
N HIS A 123 15.02 7.91 -17.82
CA HIS A 123 14.55 8.29 -19.15
C HIS A 123 14.88 7.21 -20.21
N ASP A 124 16.09 6.66 -20.20
CA ASP A 124 16.50 5.62 -21.15
C ASP A 124 15.69 4.32 -20.98
N LEU A 125 15.50 3.88 -19.73
CA LEU A 125 14.71 2.70 -19.43
C LEU A 125 13.24 2.87 -19.88
N ALA A 126 12.62 4.00 -19.53
CA ALA A 126 11.25 4.29 -19.96
C ALA A 126 11.15 4.42 -21.49
N SER A 127 12.09 5.09 -22.14
CA SER A 127 12.12 5.22 -23.60
C SER A 127 12.17 3.85 -24.26
N THR A 128 13.02 2.95 -23.76
CA THR A 128 13.18 1.59 -24.29
C THR A 128 11.92 0.76 -24.12
N LEU A 129 11.36 0.72 -22.91
CA LEU A 129 10.17 -0.09 -22.60
C LEU A 129 8.91 0.45 -23.28
N VAL A 130 8.63 1.74 -23.12
CA VAL A 130 7.42 2.36 -23.66
C VAL A 130 7.44 2.33 -25.19
N SER A 131 8.59 2.58 -25.85
CA SER A 131 8.69 2.49 -27.31
C SER A 131 8.35 1.10 -27.84
N ARG A 132 8.82 0.06 -27.15
CA ARG A 132 8.61 -1.33 -27.54
C ARG A 132 7.13 -1.74 -27.47
N PHE A 133 6.36 -1.21 -26.52
CA PHE A 133 4.99 -1.66 -26.25
C PHE A 133 3.92 -0.58 -26.44
N LYS A 134 4.23 0.55 -27.08
CA LYS A 134 3.28 1.67 -27.26
C LYS A 134 1.94 1.31 -27.92
N ASP A 135 1.94 0.25 -28.74
CA ASP A 135 0.75 -0.27 -29.43
C ASP A 135 -0.02 -1.29 -28.57
N ASP A 136 0.63 -1.86 -27.56
CA ASP A 136 0.07 -2.89 -26.67
C ASP A 136 -0.39 -2.33 -25.32
N ILE A 137 0.28 -1.30 -24.81
CA ILE A 137 0.12 -0.74 -23.48
C ILE A 137 -0.12 0.76 -23.59
N ARG A 138 -1.25 1.23 -23.05
CA ARG A 138 -1.69 2.62 -23.12
C ARG A 138 -1.66 3.35 -21.77
N VAL A 139 -1.39 2.62 -20.69
CA VAL A 139 -1.19 3.17 -19.35
C VAL A 139 0.04 2.49 -18.75
N TRP A 140 0.99 3.30 -18.28
CA TRP A 140 2.15 2.86 -17.52
C TRP A 140 2.11 3.47 -16.14
N GLU A 141 2.40 2.65 -15.13
CA GLU A 141 2.76 3.18 -13.83
C GLU A 141 4.26 3.44 -13.78
N LEU A 142 4.64 4.62 -13.32
CA LEU A 142 5.98 5.16 -13.45
C LEU A 142 6.56 5.43 -12.07
N GLY A 143 7.50 4.56 -11.67
CA GLY A 143 7.99 4.48 -10.29
C GLY A 143 7.05 3.66 -9.41
N ASN A 144 7.56 3.22 -8.26
CA ASN A 144 6.78 2.60 -7.20
C ASN A 144 7.31 3.11 -5.88
N GLU A 145 6.51 3.89 -5.15
CA GLU A 145 6.84 4.36 -3.79
C GLU A 145 8.19 5.11 -3.66
N MET A 146 8.61 5.81 -4.71
CA MET A 146 9.93 6.44 -4.78
C MET A 146 10.11 7.52 -3.70
N GLU A 147 9.03 8.15 -3.27
CA GLU A 147 9.03 9.19 -2.24
C GLU A 147 9.51 8.69 -0.88
N ASN A 148 9.39 7.39 -0.60
CA ASN A 148 9.90 6.77 0.62
C ASN A 148 11.39 7.06 0.82
N TYR A 149 12.17 7.09 -0.28
CA TYR A 149 13.59 7.42 -0.23
C TYR A 149 13.85 8.84 0.30
N ALA A 150 12.95 9.76 0.04
CA ALA A 150 13.09 11.16 0.39
C ALA A 150 12.47 11.54 1.75
N ILE A 151 11.81 10.62 2.45
CA ILE A 151 11.20 10.92 3.76
C ILE A 151 12.27 11.43 4.74
N LEU A 152 11.95 12.54 5.39
CA LEU A 152 12.79 13.18 6.39
C LEU A 152 12.96 12.25 7.59
N MET A 153 14.22 12.02 7.96
CA MET A 153 14.58 11.13 9.05
C MET A 153 14.90 11.91 10.33
N PRO A 154 14.91 11.25 11.50
CA PRO A 154 15.29 11.87 12.76
C PRO A 154 16.62 12.65 12.67
N CYS A 155 16.66 13.80 13.33
CA CYS A 155 17.75 14.77 13.37
C CYS A 155 18.10 15.48 12.05
N GLU A 156 17.40 15.21 10.94
CA GLU A 156 17.67 15.89 9.68
C GLU A 156 17.10 17.31 9.67
N MET A 157 17.74 18.19 8.90
CA MET A 157 17.31 19.57 8.76
C MET A 157 16.24 19.69 7.67
N GLN A 158 15.15 20.38 7.99
CA GLN A 158 14.17 20.84 7.01
C GLN A 158 14.73 22.00 6.19
N ASP A 159 14.07 22.30 5.06
CA ASP A 159 14.41 23.47 4.22
C ASP A 159 14.30 24.81 4.98
N SER A 160 13.46 24.86 6.02
CA SER A 160 13.29 26.00 6.92
C SER A 160 14.49 26.23 7.85
N GLY A 161 15.45 25.30 7.91
CA GLY A 161 16.55 25.28 8.87
C GLY A 161 16.16 24.71 10.24
N ILE A 162 14.90 24.28 10.43
CA ILE A 162 14.44 23.62 11.65
C ILE A 162 14.91 22.16 11.64
N GLN A 163 15.52 21.71 12.74
CA GLN A 163 15.89 20.32 12.91
C GLN A 163 14.65 19.47 13.23
N TYR A 164 14.46 18.40 12.48
CA TYR A 164 13.46 17.40 12.77
C TYR A 164 13.83 16.62 14.02
N ASN A 165 12.85 16.42 14.91
CA ASN A 165 13.10 15.92 16.24
C ASN A 165 13.79 14.53 16.20
N CYS A 166 14.94 14.44 16.86
CA CYS A 166 15.73 13.21 16.94
C CYS A 166 15.01 12.04 17.62
N SER A 167 14.00 12.32 18.45
CA SER A 167 13.20 11.31 19.15
C SER A 167 11.97 10.86 18.35
N TRP A 168 11.69 11.46 17.19
CA TRP A 168 10.59 11.03 16.33
C TRP A 168 11.02 9.85 15.44
N GLY A 169 10.05 9.20 14.78
CA GLY A 169 10.34 8.29 13.68
C GLY A 169 10.44 9.05 12.34
N PRO A 170 10.60 8.34 11.21
CA PRO A 170 10.46 8.92 9.88
C PRO A 170 9.21 9.82 9.78
N ALA A 171 9.32 10.94 9.07
CA ALA A 171 8.22 11.88 8.90
C ALA A 171 7.05 11.25 8.14
N GLY A 172 5.84 11.81 8.33
CA GLY A 172 4.60 11.21 7.85
C GLY A 172 4.25 11.49 6.38
N GLY A 173 5.05 12.28 5.66
CA GLY A 173 4.81 12.64 4.25
C GLY A 173 3.55 13.48 4.01
N THR A 174 2.97 14.07 5.06
CA THR A 174 1.70 14.83 4.99
C THR A 174 1.92 16.29 4.61
N MET A 175 3.14 16.79 4.79
CA MET A 175 3.60 18.14 4.46
C MET A 175 4.81 18.08 3.55
N THR A 176 5.03 19.10 2.72
CA THR A 176 6.21 19.12 1.83
C THR A 176 7.52 19.18 2.62
N SER A 177 7.51 19.71 3.85
CA SER A 177 8.62 19.69 4.80
C SER A 177 8.95 18.31 5.37
N ASP A 178 8.09 17.31 5.16
CA ASP A 178 8.34 15.92 5.59
C ASP A 178 9.29 15.17 4.63
N TYR A 179 9.79 15.85 3.59
CA TYR A 179 10.75 15.31 2.65
C TYR A 179 12.09 16.06 2.74
N PHE A 180 13.18 15.31 2.82
CA PHE A 180 14.53 15.84 2.80
C PHE A 180 14.91 16.23 1.37
N SER A 181 15.01 17.54 1.10
CA SER A 181 15.18 18.08 -0.25
C SER A 181 16.34 17.49 -1.08
N PRO A 182 17.53 17.22 -0.52
CA PRO A 182 18.60 16.57 -1.29
C PRO A 182 18.21 15.19 -1.83
N ARG A 183 17.48 14.39 -1.06
CA ARG A 183 16.96 13.08 -1.51
C ARG A 183 15.74 13.24 -2.42
N TRP A 184 14.88 14.23 -2.14
CA TRP A 184 13.75 14.56 -3.02
C TRP A 184 14.20 14.95 -4.43
N ALA A 185 15.27 15.75 -4.57
CA ALA A 185 15.80 16.13 -5.88
C ALA A 185 16.16 14.92 -6.75
N LYS A 186 16.67 13.85 -6.14
CA LYS A 186 16.97 12.57 -6.82
C LYS A 186 15.70 11.82 -7.21
N VAL A 187 14.73 11.71 -6.31
CA VAL A 187 13.40 11.14 -6.60
C VAL A 187 12.72 11.88 -7.76
N SER A 188 12.71 13.20 -7.69
CA SER A 188 12.17 14.09 -8.71
C SER A 188 12.84 13.87 -10.07
N ALA A 189 14.17 13.71 -10.10
CA ALA A 189 14.91 13.41 -11.31
C ALA A 189 14.44 12.09 -11.98
N VAL A 190 14.27 11.03 -11.19
CA VAL A 190 13.80 9.73 -11.68
C VAL A 190 12.39 9.83 -12.23
N LEU A 191 11.45 10.34 -11.42
CA LEU A 191 10.05 10.46 -11.81
C LEU A 191 9.89 11.36 -13.06
N ARG A 192 10.62 12.48 -13.13
CA ARG A 192 10.63 13.34 -14.30
C ARG A 192 11.19 12.62 -15.54
N GLY A 193 12.30 11.89 -15.39
CA GLY A 193 12.89 11.10 -16.49
C GLY A 193 11.91 10.08 -17.06
N LEU A 194 11.20 9.36 -16.20
CA LEU A 194 10.15 8.41 -16.62
C LEU A 194 8.99 9.10 -17.36
N SER A 195 8.51 10.22 -16.82
CA SER A 195 7.40 10.99 -17.41
C SER A 195 7.78 11.55 -18.79
N ASP A 196 8.91 12.27 -18.85
CA ASP A 196 9.34 12.95 -20.07
C ASP A 196 9.67 11.96 -21.19
N ALA A 197 10.28 10.81 -20.87
CA ALA A 197 10.50 9.73 -21.82
C ALA A 197 9.18 9.19 -22.40
N THR A 198 8.18 8.94 -21.55
CA THR A 198 6.88 8.43 -21.99
C THR A 198 6.20 9.43 -22.93
N ILE A 199 6.28 10.72 -22.60
CA ILE A 199 5.70 11.81 -23.41
C ILE A 199 6.43 11.96 -24.74
N ALA A 200 7.77 11.80 -24.76
CA ALA A 200 8.56 11.85 -25.97
C ALA A 200 8.26 10.67 -26.92
N VAL A 201 7.96 9.49 -26.38
CA VAL A 201 7.58 8.31 -27.18
C VAL A 201 6.19 8.45 -27.78
N ASP A 202 5.19 8.76 -26.95
CA ASP A 202 3.82 9.02 -27.39
C ASP A 202 3.06 9.81 -26.30
N PRO A 203 2.71 11.09 -26.54
CA PRO A 203 2.05 11.93 -25.54
C PRO A 203 0.64 11.44 -25.15
N THR A 204 0.06 10.52 -25.93
CA THR A 204 -1.27 9.95 -25.68
C THR A 204 -1.23 8.71 -24.78
N ILE A 205 -0.05 8.22 -24.39
CA ILE A 205 0.12 7.18 -23.37
C ILE A 205 -0.06 7.81 -21.98
N ARG A 206 -0.93 7.22 -21.16
CA ARG A 206 -1.21 7.71 -19.82
C ARG A 206 -0.14 7.30 -18.81
N LYS A 207 0.19 8.23 -17.92
CA LYS A 207 1.25 8.14 -16.92
C LYS A 207 0.60 8.09 -15.54
N ALA A 208 0.57 6.92 -14.94
CA ALA A 208 0.14 6.71 -13.57
C ALA A 208 1.33 6.89 -12.63
N MET A 209 1.19 7.76 -11.63
CA MET A 209 2.26 8.07 -10.69
C MET A 209 1.66 8.35 -9.31
N GLY A 210 2.39 7.97 -8.27
CA GLY A 210 1.92 8.20 -6.91
C GLY A 210 2.86 7.65 -5.86
N THR A 211 2.27 7.25 -4.74
CA THR A 211 2.98 7.08 -3.47
C THR A 211 2.61 5.77 -2.80
N ALA A 212 3.42 5.35 -1.84
CA ALA A 212 3.18 4.22 -0.94
C ALA A 212 1.89 4.30 -0.11
N GLY A 213 1.18 5.43 -0.18
CA GLY A 213 0.06 5.69 0.72
C GLY A 213 0.57 6.16 2.08
N TRP A 214 0.03 5.62 3.17
CA TRP A 214 0.49 5.88 4.55
C TRP A 214 0.51 7.36 4.99
N GLY A 215 -0.17 8.25 4.27
CA GLY A 215 -0.18 9.68 4.55
C GLY A 215 0.75 10.52 3.66
N HIS A 216 1.49 9.91 2.73
CA HIS A 216 2.50 10.53 1.84
C HIS A 216 1.92 11.46 0.76
N ARG A 217 0.80 12.13 1.05
CA ARG A 217 0.08 12.99 0.11
C ARG A 217 0.90 14.19 -0.38
N ALA A 218 1.82 14.71 0.43
CA ALA A 218 2.57 15.91 0.04
C ALA A 218 3.64 15.64 -1.04
N ALA A 219 3.96 14.38 -1.35
CA ALA A 219 4.75 14.03 -2.53
C ALA A 219 4.10 14.54 -3.83
N PHE A 220 2.77 14.48 -3.96
CA PHE A 220 2.06 15.03 -5.13
C PHE A 220 2.24 16.55 -5.24
N THR A 221 2.27 17.26 -4.10
CA THR A 221 2.52 18.71 -4.10
C THR A 221 3.94 19.00 -4.58
N ARG A 222 4.93 18.24 -4.11
CA ARG A 222 6.31 18.38 -4.57
C ARG A 222 6.47 18.00 -6.05
N MET A 223 5.82 16.93 -6.52
CA MET A 223 5.80 16.57 -7.94
C MET A 223 5.24 17.70 -8.81
N LEU A 224 4.14 18.33 -8.39
CA LEU A 224 3.56 19.48 -9.08
C LEU A 224 4.52 20.68 -9.08
N GLN A 225 5.16 20.98 -7.95
CA GLN A 225 6.13 22.08 -7.83
C GLN A 225 7.34 21.89 -8.76
N ASP A 226 7.79 20.65 -8.93
CA ASP A 226 8.92 20.29 -9.80
C ASP A 226 8.51 20.14 -11.28
N GLY A 227 7.24 20.36 -11.62
CA GLY A 227 6.73 20.31 -12.99
C GLY A 227 6.61 18.88 -13.56
N ILE A 228 6.58 17.86 -12.72
CA ILE A 228 6.39 16.47 -13.14
C ILE A 228 4.94 16.32 -13.64
N ARG A 229 4.77 15.71 -14.82
CA ARG A 229 3.46 15.53 -15.45
C ARG A 229 2.98 14.10 -15.27
N TRP A 230 1.75 13.92 -14.81
CA TRP A 230 1.05 12.63 -14.72
C TRP A 230 -0.42 12.80 -15.10
N ASP A 231 -1.08 11.71 -15.48
CA ASP A 231 -2.51 11.71 -15.87
C ASP A 231 -3.39 10.86 -14.93
N ILE A 232 -2.78 10.11 -14.02
CA ILE A 232 -3.48 9.27 -13.03
C ILE A 232 -2.73 9.38 -11.70
N SER A 233 -3.43 9.75 -10.64
CA SER A 233 -2.89 9.77 -9.28
C SER A 233 -3.00 8.38 -8.65
N VAL A 234 -1.87 7.81 -8.28
CA VAL A 234 -1.77 6.46 -7.70
C VAL A 234 -1.71 6.49 -6.18
N TRP A 235 -2.48 5.64 -5.51
CA TRP A 235 -2.47 5.50 -4.05
C TRP A 235 -2.44 4.04 -3.63
N HIS A 236 -1.70 3.71 -2.57
CA HIS A 236 -1.75 2.40 -1.93
C HIS A 236 -2.54 2.46 -0.62
N LEU A 237 -3.30 1.42 -0.30
CA LEU A 237 -4.19 1.39 0.86
C LEU A 237 -4.12 0.04 1.58
N TYR A 238 -3.55 0.06 2.79
CA TYR A 238 -3.50 -1.13 3.63
C TYR A 238 -4.23 -0.94 4.95
N GLU A 239 -4.46 0.31 5.36
CA GLU A 239 -5.07 0.66 6.64
C GLU A 239 -5.94 1.90 6.54
N GLY A 240 -6.99 1.91 7.35
CA GLY A 240 -7.86 3.07 7.53
C GLY A 240 -8.78 3.36 6.35
N ASP A 241 -9.40 4.52 6.42
CA ASP A 241 -10.27 5.06 5.38
C ASP A 241 -9.47 6.03 4.49
N PRO A 242 -9.41 5.82 3.15
CA PRO A 242 -8.67 6.70 2.25
C PRO A 242 -9.36 8.03 1.95
N GLU A 243 -10.55 8.33 2.51
CA GLU A 243 -11.35 9.48 2.08
C GLU A 243 -10.58 10.81 2.08
N GLU A 244 -9.83 11.10 3.13
CA GLU A 244 -9.06 12.34 3.24
C GLU A 244 -7.91 12.40 2.22
N ALA A 245 -7.32 11.26 1.87
CA ALA A 245 -6.36 11.18 0.78
C ALA A 245 -7.05 11.40 -0.56
N PHE A 246 -8.21 10.79 -0.79
CA PHE A 246 -8.96 10.95 -2.05
C PHE A 246 -9.48 12.36 -2.25
N LYS A 247 -9.98 13.03 -1.20
CA LYS A 247 -10.32 14.46 -1.24
C LYS A 247 -9.14 15.31 -1.68
N PHE A 248 -7.95 15.03 -1.12
CA PHE A 248 -6.74 15.74 -1.49
C PHE A 248 -6.34 15.44 -2.94
N LEU A 249 -6.32 14.18 -3.37
CA LEU A 249 -5.95 13.80 -4.74
C LEU A 249 -6.92 14.37 -5.79
N ALA A 250 -8.21 14.42 -5.48
CA ALA A 250 -9.22 15.01 -6.35
C ALA A 250 -8.96 16.50 -6.65
N THR A 251 -8.21 17.22 -5.80
CA THR A 251 -7.84 18.62 -6.06
C THR A 251 -6.92 18.81 -7.26
N PHE A 252 -6.20 17.78 -7.70
CA PHE A 252 -5.37 17.83 -8.91
C PHE A 252 -6.16 17.62 -10.20
N GLY A 253 -7.45 17.25 -10.11
CA GLY A 253 -8.32 17.03 -11.27
C GLY A 253 -7.97 15.80 -12.11
N GLN A 254 -7.06 14.94 -11.63
CA GLN A 254 -6.71 13.67 -12.26
C GLN A 254 -7.55 12.53 -11.65
N PRO A 255 -7.88 11.48 -12.42
CA PRO A 255 -8.48 10.28 -11.87
C PRO A 255 -7.55 9.58 -10.88
N ILE A 256 -8.16 8.84 -9.95
CA ILE A 256 -7.45 8.12 -8.89
C ILE A 256 -7.43 6.62 -9.23
N TRP A 257 -6.26 6.00 -9.16
CA TRP A 257 -6.11 4.55 -9.21
C TRP A 257 -5.53 4.05 -7.88
N LEU A 258 -6.20 3.05 -7.30
CA LEU A 258 -5.66 2.33 -6.15
C LEU A 258 -4.89 1.12 -6.67
N THR A 259 -3.57 1.22 -6.78
CA THR A 259 -2.76 0.19 -7.45
C THR A 259 -2.27 -0.90 -6.50
N GLU A 260 -2.42 -0.68 -5.19
CA GLU A 260 -2.19 -1.71 -4.18
C GLU A 260 -3.20 -1.51 -3.04
N PHE A 261 -3.96 -2.56 -2.69
CA PHE A 261 -4.70 -2.61 -1.43
C PHE A 261 -4.88 -4.01 -0.89
N ASN A 262 -4.96 -4.13 0.43
CA ASN A 262 -5.39 -5.36 1.10
C ASN A 262 -5.95 -5.04 2.48
N TYR A 263 -6.50 -6.05 3.14
CA TYR A 263 -6.70 -6.00 4.58
C TYR A 263 -5.35 -5.89 5.29
N SER A 264 -5.23 -4.97 6.24
CA SER A 264 -4.03 -4.78 7.06
C SER A 264 -3.52 -6.10 7.63
N GLY A 265 -2.28 -6.46 7.26
CA GLY A 265 -1.62 -7.70 7.65
C GLY A 265 -1.98 -8.93 6.81
N GLY A 266 -2.75 -8.79 5.72
CA GLY A 266 -3.24 -9.90 4.93
C GLY A 266 -4.00 -10.92 5.79
N SER A 267 -3.64 -12.20 5.71
CA SER A 267 -4.24 -13.24 6.55
C SER A 267 -3.54 -13.47 7.90
N GLN A 268 -2.64 -12.60 8.37
CA GLN A 268 -1.95 -12.77 9.66
C GLN A 268 -2.91 -12.84 10.87
N ARG A 269 -4.04 -12.13 10.80
CA ARG A 269 -5.10 -12.18 11.83
C ARG A 269 -6.18 -13.23 11.55
N GLY A 270 -5.95 -14.09 10.55
CA GLY A 270 -6.88 -15.10 10.07
C GLY A 270 -7.44 -14.77 8.69
N GLU A 271 -7.64 -15.81 7.89
CA GLU A 271 -8.07 -15.66 6.50
C GLU A 271 -9.52 -15.21 6.36
N LYS A 272 -10.36 -15.50 7.37
CA LYS A 272 -11.73 -14.99 7.42
C LYS A 272 -11.73 -13.47 7.57
N GLN A 273 -10.87 -12.94 8.44
CA GLN A 273 -10.70 -11.52 8.67
C GLN A 273 -10.17 -10.82 7.42
N GLN A 274 -9.22 -11.43 6.70
CA GLN A 274 -8.79 -10.94 5.39
C GLN A 274 -9.96 -10.84 4.41
N ALA A 275 -10.80 -11.89 4.31
CA ALA A 275 -11.95 -11.90 3.42
C ALA A 275 -12.97 -10.82 3.77
N GLU A 276 -13.34 -10.68 5.05
CA GLU A 276 -14.28 -9.67 5.52
C GLU A 276 -13.74 -8.24 5.33
N GLY A 277 -12.46 -8.02 5.62
CA GLY A 277 -11.80 -6.73 5.43
C GLY A 277 -11.69 -6.31 3.96
N LEU A 278 -11.37 -7.24 3.06
CA LEU A 278 -11.40 -6.98 1.62
C LEU A 278 -12.81 -6.65 1.13
N VAL A 279 -13.83 -7.38 1.58
CA VAL A 279 -15.24 -7.10 1.27
C VAL A 279 -15.64 -5.68 1.70
N GLN A 280 -15.27 -5.29 2.92
CA GLN A 280 -15.52 -3.94 3.44
C GLN A 280 -14.83 -2.87 2.61
N THR A 281 -13.54 -3.07 2.31
CA THR A 281 -12.73 -2.13 1.52
C THR A 281 -13.27 -1.98 0.11
N MET A 282 -13.56 -3.08 -0.60
CA MET A 282 -14.11 -3.02 -1.96
C MET A 282 -15.49 -2.34 -2.00
N THR A 283 -16.32 -2.56 -0.97
CA THR A 283 -17.62 -1.87 -0.84
C THR A 283 -17.43 -0.37 -0.60
N LEU A 284 -16.42 0.02 0.17
CA LEU A 284 -16.04 1.42 0.36
C LEU A 284 -15.56 2.06 -0.95
N LEU A 285 -14.67 1.40 -1.69
CA LEU A 285 -14.14 1.90 -2.95
C LEU A 285 -15.22 2.14 -4.01
N ARG A 286 -16.25 1.28 -4.08
CA ARG A 286 -17.42 1.53 -4.95
C ARG A 286 -18.17 2.81 -4.60
N ARG A 287 -18.30 3.14 -3.31
CA ARG A 287 -18.93 4.40 -2.88
C ARG A 287 -18.08 5.61 -3.27
N TYR A 288 -16.76 5.46 -3.25
CA TYR A 288 -15.80 6.50 -3.60
C TYR A 288 -15.58 6.69 -5.09
N GLN A 289 -16.02 5.74 -5.92
CA GLN A 289 -15.92 5.78 -7.36
C GLN A 289 -16.39 7.13 -7.95
N SER A 290 -17.66 7.46 -7.78
CA SER A 290 -18.24 8.69 -8.34
C SER A 290 -17.89 9.94 -7.55
N LEU A 291 -17.59 9.81 -6.26
CA LEU A 291 -17.26 10.95 -5.39
C LEU A 291 -15.89 11.54 -5.68
N TYR A 292 -14.90 10.70 -6.01
CA TYR A 292 -13.51 11.13 -6.14
C TYR A 292 -12.87 10.78 -7.50
N GLY A 293 -13.62 10.20 -8.44
CA GLY A 293 -13.08 9.80 -9.74
C GLY A 293 -12.12 8.61 -9.62
N LEU A 294 -12.43 7.67 -8.74
CA LEU A 294 -11.67 6.42 -8.62
C LEU A 294 -12.02 5.52 -9.81
N GLU A 295 -11.04 5.18 -10.65
CA GLU A 295 -11.26 4.44 -11.90
C GLU A 295 -10.82 2.96 -11.81
N ALA A 296 -9.82 2.66 -10.99
CA ALA A 296 -9.26 1.31 -10.87
C ALA A 296 -8.83 0.99 -9.43
N ALA A 297 -8.89 -0.30 -9.07
CA ALA A 297 -8.41 -0.81 -7.79
C ALA A 297 -7.78 -2.21 -7.93
N HIS A 298 -6.58 -2.39 -7.39
CA HIS A 298 -5.80 -3.62 -7.51
C HIS A 298 -5.46 -4.22 -6.14
N ILE A 299 -5.89 -5.45 -5.90
CA ILE A 299 -5.55 -6.17 -4.67
C ILE A 299 -4.06 -6.49 -4.67
N TYR A 300 -3.35 -6.22 -3.58
CA TYR A 300 -1.98 -6.66 -3.36
C TYR A 300 -2.01 -7.83 -2.37
N GLU A 301 -1.98 -9.10 -2.78
CA GLU A 301 -1.62 -9.59 -4.13
C GLU A 301 -2.28 -10.95 -4.49
N LEU A 302 -1.96 -11.49 -5.67
CA LEU A 302 -2.61 -12.69 -6.21
C LEU A 302 -2.25 -13.97 -5.43
N LEU A 303 -0.96 -14.23 -5.23
CA LEU A 303 -0.44 -15.44 -4.60
C LEU A 303 0.33 -15.04 -3.34
N ASP A 304 0.29 -15.87 -2.30
CA ASP A 304 1.11 -15.64 -1.11
C ASP A 304 2.59 -15.67 -1.46
N GLU A 305 3.39 -14.88 -0.75
CA GLU A 305 4.84 -14.86 -0.88
C GLU A 305 5.54 -15.42 0.38
N PRO A 306 5.39 -16.71 0.69
CA PRO A 306 5.82 -17.31 1.96
C PRO A 306 7.34 -17.24 2.21
N TYR A 307 8.14 -16.86 1.21
CA TYR A 307 9.57 -16.63 1.39
C TYR A 307 9.87 -15.39 2.24
N TRP A 308 8.91 -14.46 2.41
CA TRP A 308 9.00 -13.35 3.37
C TRP A 308 8.86 -13.78 4.83
N GLY A 309 8.59 -15.07 5.09
CA GLY A 309 8.54 -15.65 6.42
C GLY A 309 7.41 -15.04 7.26
N THR A 310 7.77 -14.26 8.27
CA THR A 310 6.83 -13.69 9.24
C THR A 310 6.39 -12.26 8.93
N SER A 311 6.97 -11.62 7.91
CA SER A 311 6.43 -10.33 7.43
C SER A 311 4.99 -10.50 6.95
N TYR A 312 4.20 -9.43 7.03
CA TYR A 312 2.84 -9.45 6.50
C TYR A 312 2.81 -9.76 4.99
N GLU A 313 3.89 -9.41 4.28
CA GLU A 313 4.08 -9.68 2.84
C GLU A 313 3.86 -11.17 2.52
N ALA A 314 4.24 -12.07 3.44
CA ALA A 314 4.06 -13.51 3.24
C ALA A 314 2.59 -13.97 3.18
N PHE A 315 1.64 -13.13 3.61
CA PHE A 315 0.26 -13.51 3.87
C PHE A 315 -0.76 -12.66 3.10
N MET A 316 -0.30 -11.85 2.14
CA MET A 316 -1.14 -10.94 1.36
C MET A 316 -1.95 -11.64 0.26
N GLY A 317 -1.51 -12.79 -0.21
CA GLY A 317 -2.11 -13.50 -1.34
C GLY A 317 -3.57 -13.90 -1.15
N LEU A 318 -4.29 -14.03 -2.27
CA LEU A 318 -5.61 -14.69 -2.33
C LEU A 318 -5.50 -16.22 -2.48
N VAL A 319 -4.35 -16.71 -2.92
CA VAL A 319 -4.04 -18.14 -3.11
C VAL A 319 -2.80 -18.50 -2.31
N ARG A 320 -2.91 -19.55 -1.49
CA ARG A 320 -1.78 -20.04 -0.70
C ARG A 320 -0.74 -20.71 -1.58
N LEU A 321 0.51 -20.54 -1.22
CA LEU A 321 1.63 -21.30 -1.77
C LEU A 321 2.19 -22.29 -0.76
N LYS A 322 2.77 -23.37 -1.27
CA LYS A 322 3.62 -24.29 -0.49
C LYS A 322 4.89 -24.59 -1.25
N LYS A 323 5.97 -24.86 -0.51
CA LYS A 323 7.27 -25.19 -1.09
C LYS A 323 7.18 -26.53 -1.84
N ARG A 324 7.66 -26.54 -3.06
CA ARG A 324 8.02 -27.72 -3.85
C ARG A 324 9.54 -27.90 -3.74
N GLY A 325 10.04 -29.12 -3.89
CA GLY A 325 11.49 -29.37 -3.89
C GLY A 325 12.24 -28.46 -4.88
N HIS A 326 13.53 -28.23 -4.64
CA HIS A 326 14.42 -27.37 -5.46
C HIS A 326 14.06 -25.87 -5.51
N GLY A 327 13.50 -25.31 -4.44
CA GLY A 327 13.24 -23.86 -4.35
C GLY A 327 12.09 -23.38 -5.23
N LEU A 328 11.25 -24.31 -5.69
CA LEU A 328 10.03 -24.02 -6.45
C LEU A 328 8.84 -23.86 -5.51
N TRP A 329 7.81 -23.16 -5.97
CA TRP A 329 6.53 -23.04 -5.31
C TRP A 329 5.44 -23.78 -6.07
N MET A 330 4.36 -24.12 -5.37
CA MET A 330 3.12 -24.56 -6.01
C MET A 330 1.91 -24.06 -5.21
N PRO A 331 0.77 -23.78 -5.88
CA PRO A 331 -0.46 -23.45 -5.18
C PRO A 331 -0.88 -24.59 -4.24
N SER A 332 -1.30 -24.24 -3.03
CA SER A 332 -1.79 -25.17 -2.02
C SER A 332 -3.29 -25.00 -1.71
N GLY A 333 -3.93 -23.97 -2.26
CA GLY A 333 -5.39 -23.78 -2.22
C GLY A 333 -5.79 -22.31 -2.15
N ARG A 334 -7.01 -22.00 -2.57
CA ARG A 334 -7.60 -20.66 -2.46
C ARG A 334 -7.92 -20.31 -1.02
N LYS A 335 -7.73 -19.06 -0.62
CA LYS A 335 -8.22 -18.55 0.68
C LYS A 335 -9.70 -18.16 0.57
N PRO A 336 -10.45 -18.09 1.69
CA PRO A 336 -11.80 -17.53 1.73
C PRO A 336 -11.93 -16.16 1.05
N ALA A 337 -10.88 -15.33 1.13
CA ALA A 337 -10.81 -14.03 0.46
C ALA A 337 -10.98 -14.13 -1.06
N TYR A 338 -10.48 -15.19 -1.70
CA TYR A 338 -10.60 -15.40 -3.14
C TYR A 338 -12.07 -15.45 -3.58
N ASP A 339 -12.87 -16.28 -2.92
CA ASP A 339 -14.28 -16.45 -3.27
C ASP A 339 -15.12 -15.22 -2.88
N ALA A 340 -14.77 -14.56 -1.77
CA ALA A 340 -15.43 -13.33 -1.33
C ALA A 340 -15.21 -12.17 -2.32
N VAL A 341 -13.96 -11.97 -2.77
CA VAL A 341 -13.59 -10.98 -3.79
C VAL A 341 -14.29 -11.29 -5.11
N LYS A 342 -14.22 -12.54 -5.58
CA LYS A 342 -14.89 -12.99 -6.81
C LYS A 342 -16.38 -12.68 -6.79
N LYS A 343 -17.03 -12.95 -5.65
CA LYS A 343 -18.46 -12.64 -5.46
C LYS A 343 -18.73 -11.15 -5.54
N ILE A 344 -17.96 -10.30 -4.83
CA ILE A 344 -18.15 -8.84 -4.93
C ILE A 344 -18.03 -8.35 -6.36
N ILE A 345 -17.03 -8.81 -7.11
CA ILE A 345 -16.80 -8.39 -8.50
C ILE A 345 -17.99 -8.81 -9.37
N ALA A 346 -18.46 -10.05 -9.25
CA ALA A 346 -19.63 -10.54 -9.97
C ALA A 346 -20.91 -9.76 -9.61
N ASP A 347 -21.14 -9.47 -8.33
CA ASP A 347 -22.33 -8.78 -7.83
C ASP A 347 -22.38 -7.30 -8.26
N GLY A 348 -21.23 -6.65 -8.49
CA GLY A 348 -21.16 -5.26 -8.97
C GLY A 348 -21.56 -5.07 -10.43
N SER A 349 -21.68 -6.16 -11.18
CA SER A 349 -22.23 -6.15 -12.54
C SER A 349 -23.77 -6.04 -12.55
N ALA A 350 -24.42 -6.15 -11.39
CA ALA A 350 -25.85 -5.97 -11.23
C ALA A 350 -26.12 -4.60 -10.59
N GLU A 351 -26.86 -3.73 -11.28
CA GLU A 351 -27.27 -2.45 -10.70
C GLU A 351 -27.97 -2.66 -9.34
N PRO A 352 -27.62 -1.90 -8.30
CA PRO A 352 -28.39 -1.92 -7.07
C PRO A 352 -29.72 -1.21 -7.31
N SER A 353 -30.79 -2.00 -7.46
CA SER A 353 -32.15 -1.52 -7.27
C SER A 353 -32.22 -0.79 -5.93
N SER A 354 -32.58 0.48 -5.97
CA SER A 354 -32.60 1.38 -4.82
C SER A 354 -33.41 0.78 -3.66
N PRO A 355 -32.88 0.69 -2.43
CA PRO A 355 -33.71 0.43 -1.27
C PRO A 355 -34.60 1.66 -1.04
N THR A 356 -35.90 1.45 -1.11
CA THR A 356 -36.91 2.43 -0.72
C THR A 356 -36.72 2.75 0.77
N VAL A 357 -36.44 4.01 1.09
CA VAL A 357 -36.32 4.50 2.47
C VAL A 357 -37.73 4.56 3.09
N PRO A 358 -38.03 3.85 4.19
CA PRO A 358 -39.16 4.18 5.03
C PRO A 358 -38.73 5.29 5.98
N THR A 359 -39.31 6.47 5.83
CA THR A 359 -39.28 7.54 6.83
C THR A 359 -40.05 7.11 8.08
N LYS A 360 -39.39 7.06 9.25
CA LYS A 360 -39.99 7.52 10.52
C LYS A 360 -38.99 7.67 11.66
N ASP A 361 -38.96 8.90 12.16
CA ASP A 361 -38.59 9.44 13.47
C ASP A 361 -38.19 8.46 14.58
N SER A 362 -36.95 8.61 15.06
CA SER A 362 -36.55 8.46 16.47
C SER A 362 -35.22 9.22 16.69
N PRO A 363 -35.05 9.95 17.82
CA PRO A 363 -33.82 10.70 18.09
C PRO A 363 -32.67 9.75 18.45
N PRO A 364 -31.39 10.17 18.26
CA PRO A 364 -30.25 9.29 18.48
C PRO A 364 -30.06 8.98 19.97
N PRO A 365 -29.74 7.73 20.34
CA PRO A 365 -29.33 7.42 21.70
C PRO A 365 -27.91 7.91 21.97
N ASP A 366 -27.74 8.42 23.19
CA ASP A 366 -26.54 8.95 23.81
C ASP A 366 -25.35 7.97 23.68
N GLN A 367 -24.28 8.40 23.00
CA GLN A 367 -23.03 7.64 22.87
C GLN A 367 -22.17 7.81 24.12
N THR A 368 -22.58 7.17 25.22
CA THR A 368 -21.69 6.93 26.36
C THR A 368 -21.82 5.49 26.84
N SER A 369 -21.40 4.54 26.01
CA SER A 369 -21.07 3.19 26.47
C SER A 369 -20.14 2.52 25.48
N VAL A 370 -18.88 2.37 25.89
CA VAL A 370 -17.90 1.48 25.27
C VAL A 370 -18.51 0.07 25.24
N PRO A 371 -18.55 -0.64 24.09
CA PRO A 371 -19.07 -2.00 24.05
C PRO A 371 -18.20 -2.92 24.91
N PRO A 372 -18.79 -3.86 25.68
CA PRO A 372 -18.00 -4.81 26.43
C PRO A 372 -17.26 -5.74 25.45
N VAL A 373 -15.97 -5.92 25.71
CA VAL A 373 -15.11 -6.88 25.01
C VAL A 373 -15.74 -8.27 25.16
N ALA A 374 -16.22 -8.80 24.04
CA ALA A 374 -16.64 -10.19 23.97
C ALA A 374 -15.43 -11.08 24.23
N ASP A 375 -15.60 -12.01 25.17
CA ASP A 375 -14.61 -13.01 25.58
C ASP A 375 -14.18 -13.84 24.37
N ALA A 376 -13.05 -13.46 23.77
CA ALA A 376 -12.47 -14.12 22.61
C ALA A 376 -11.62 -15.29 23.12
N GLY A 377 -12.01 -16.51 22.76
CA GLY A 377 -11.18 -17.70 22.93
C GLY A 377 -9.76 -17.41 22.45
N THR A 378 -8.80 -17.65 23.34
CA THR A 378 -7.35 -17.52 23.22
C THR A 378 -6.82 -17.47 21.77
N PHE A 379 -6.83 -16.27 21.19
CA PHE A 379 -6.03 -15.96 20.02
C PHE A 379 -4.58 -15.81 20.51
N HIS A 380 -3.67 -16.71 20.12
CA HIS A 380 -2.26 -16.54 20.41
C HIS A 380 -1.72 -15.42 19.50
N PRO A 381 -1.42 -14.22 20.03
CA PRO A 381 -1.36 -13.03 19.20
C PRO A 381 -0.10 -12.94 18.33
N CYS A 382 0.86 -13.86 18.54
CA CYS A 382 1.89 -14.32 17.60
C CYS A 382 2.66 -15.50 18.28
N SER A 383 3.49 -16.25 17.53
CA SER A 383 4.38 -17.29 18.10
C SER A 383 5.84 -17.07 17.70
N LEU A 384 6.74 -16.97 18.68
CA LEU A 384 8.18 -16.78 18.44
C LEU A 384 8.84 -17.98 17.73
N ASP A 385 8.28 -19.18 17.87
CA ASP A 385 8.80 -20.39 17.21
C ASP A 385 8.44 -20.44 15.72
N ALA A 386 7.47 -19.63 15.28
CA ALA A 386 7.10 -19.52 13.87
C ALA A 386 8.06 -18.65 13.04
N PHE A 387 8.99 -17.93 13.69
CA PHE A 387 9.97 -17.09 13.01
C PHE A 387 11.08 -17.91 12.40
N ASP A 388 11.35 -17.67 11.11
CA ASP A 388 12.51 -18.24 10.43
C ASP A 388 13.80 -17.59 10.96
N LYS A 389 14.53 -18.36 11.77
CA LYS A 389 15.79 -17.92 12.40
C LYS A 389 16.97 -17.85 11.43
N SER A 390 16.79 -18.29 10.18
CA SER A 390 17.81 -18.24 9.13
C SER A 390 17.68 -17.02 8.20
N ALA A 391 16.52 -16.36 8.19
CA ALA A 391 16.27 -15.21 7.34
C ALA A 391 16.63 -13.89 8.04
N SER A 392 17.80 -13.33 7.70
CA SER A 392 18.24 -12.01 8.18
C SER A 392 17.66 -10.89 7.31
N ASN A 393 16.51 -10.35 7.69
CA ASN A 393 16.02 -9.08 7.14
C ASN A 393 15.39 -8.21 8.25
N HIS A 394 15.39 -6.89 8.05
CA HIS A 394 14.86 -5.93 9.02
C HIS A 394 13.37 -6.17 9.31
N ALA A 395 12.56 -6.59 8.31
CA ALA A 395 11.13 -6.84 8.53
C ALA A 395 10.90 -7.97 9.56
N ASN A 396 11.69 -9.05 9.49
CA ASN A 396 11.65 -10.14 10.44
C ASN A 396 12.13 -9.71 11.83
N GLN A 397 13.17 -8.87 11.93
CA GLN A 397 13.62 -8.32 13.22
C GLN A 397 12.53 -7.46 13.86
N VAL A 398 11.90 -6.58 13.09
CA VAL A 398 10.79 -5.73 13.56
C VAL A 398 9.62 -6.60 14.01
N ALA A 399 9.20 -7.56 13.18
CA ALA A 399 8.11 -8.47 13.53
C ALA A 399 8.40 -9.29 14.80
N TYR A 400 9.65 -9.77 14.95
CA TYR A 400 10.07 -10.50 16.14
C TYR A 400 10.05 -9.61 17.39
N ALA A 401 10.53 -8.36 17.28
CA ALA A 401 10.53 -7.41 18.39
C ALA A 401 9.11 -7.09 18.88
N TYR A 402 8.18 -6.84 17.96
CA TYR A 402 6.76 -6.66 18.28
C TYR A 402 6.16 -7.91 18.93
N CYS A 403 6.45 -9.10 18.38
CA CYS A 403 5.94 -10.34 18.94
C CYS A 403 6.49 -10.64 20.34
N LEU A 404 7.76 -10.32 20.59
CA LEU A 404 8.41 -10.50 21.89
C LEU A 404 7.83 -9.55 22.94
N VAL A 405 7.75 -8.26 22.61
CA VAL A 405 7.44 -7.20 23.58
C VAL A 405 5.93 -6.96 23.74
N LEU A 406 5.21 -6.86 22.62
CA LEU A 406 3.77 -6.51 22.60
C LEU A 406 2.87 -7.73 22.36
N ARG A 407 3.44 -8.92 22.17
CA ARG A 407 2.71 -10.17 21.92
C ARG A 407 1.84 -10.17 20.67
N ARG A 408 1.95 -9.18 19.78
CA ARG A 408 1.25 -9.12 18.49
C ARG A 408 2.23 -8.86 17.34
N MET A 409 1.77 -9.07 16.11
CA MET A 409 2.49 -8.61 14.92
C MET A 409 2.34 -7.09 14.71
N PRO A 410 3.34 -6.42 14.12
CA PRO A 410 3.19 -5.02 13.72
C PRO A 410 2.17 -4.91 12.60
N SER A 411 1.44 -3.80 12.59
CA SER A 411 0.68 -3.37 11.41
C SER A 411 1.65 -3.05 10.25
N PRO A 412 1.25 -3.16 8.97
CA PRO A 412 2.13 -2.77 7.87
C PRO A 412 2.63 -1.31 7.95
N THR A 413 1.85 -0.34 8.45
CA THR A 413 2.36 1.03 8.72
C THR A 413 3.52 1.00 9.72
N GLU A 414 3.35 0.30 10.84
CA GLU A 414 4.37 0.17 11.88
C GLU A 414 5.61 -0.52 11.32
N GLN A 415 5.45 -1.65 10.62
CA GLN A 415 6.58 -2.39 10.08
C GLN A 415 7.37 -1.55 9.07
N TRP A 416 6.70 -0.86 8.14
CA TRP A 416 7.35 0.02 7.18
C TRP A 416 8.16 1.13 7.88
N ARG A 417 7.56 1.78 8.90
CA ARG A 417 8.22 2.86 9.65
C ARG A 417 9.50 2.39 10.33
N GLU A 418 9.43 1.26 11.02
CA GLU A 418 10.60 0.74 11.74
C GLU A 418 11.67 0.20 10.78
N VAL A 419 11.28 -0.49 9.70
CA VAL A 419 12.23 -0.95 8.67
C VAL A 419 12.95 0.22 8.02
N THR A 420 12.23 1.32 7.74
CA THR A 420 12.80 2.55 7.18
C THR A 420 13.80 3.20 8.13
N ALA A 421 13.47 3.27 9.43
CA ALA A 421 14.41 3.73 10.46
C ALA A 421 15.67 2.84 10.50
N MET A 422 15.49 1.52 10.45
CA MET A 422 16.58 0.55 10.53
C MET A 422 17.54 0.57 9.33
N LYS A 423 17.11 1.07 8.16
CA LYS A 423 18.02 1.27 7.02
C LYS A 423 19.10 2.33 7.31
N LYS A 424 18.78 3.33 8.14
CA LYS A 424 19.71 4.40 8.54
C LYS A 424 20.55 4.00 9.75
N ASP A 425 19.92 3.36 10.73
CA ASP A 425 20.58 2.81 11.91
C ASP A 425 20.14 1.35 12.09
N PRO A 426 20.97 0.35 11.75
CA PRO A 426 20.59 -1.06 11.81
C PRO A 426 20.42 -1.60 13.24
N ALA A 427 20.69 -0.80 14.27
CA ALA A 427 20.51 -1.20 15.66
C ALA A 427 19.04 -1.50 15.98
N ILE A 428 18.78 -2.65 16.59
CA ILE A 428 17.43 -3.04 17.04
C ILE A 428 17.05 -2.43 18.40
N PHE A 429 18.06 -1.96 19.13
CA PHE A 429 17.92 -1.44 20.48
C PHE A 429 16.93 -0.26 20.61
N PRO A 430 16.96 0.76 19.73
CA PRO A 430 15.99 1.86 19.78
C PRO A 430 14.55 1.38 19.64
N LEU A 431 14.29 0.38 18.78
CA LEU A 431 12.96 -0.20 18.61
C LEU A 431 12.50 -0.93 19.88
N LEU A 432 13.34 -1.82 20.45
CA LEU A 432 12.98 -2.55 21.66
C LEU A 432 12.65 -1.60 22.82
N THR A 433 13.47 -0.56 23.00
CA THR A 433 13.26 0.48 24.02
C THR A 433 11.95 1.22 23.78
N LYS A 434 11.69 1.66 22.54
CA LYS A 434 10.43 2.30 22.14
C LYS A 434 9.21 1.43 22.46
N LEU A 435 9.26 0.13 22.15
CA LEU A 435 8.15 -0.78 22.43
C LEU A 435 7.93 -0.97 23.93
N LEU A 436 8.99 -1.15 24.72
CA LEU A 436 8.92 -1.35 26.17
C LEU A 436 8.47 -0.11 26.94
N LEU A 437 8.70 1.08 26.39
CA LEU A 437 8.25 2.35 26.97
C LEU A 437 6.88 2.80 26.42
N SER A 438 6.33 2.06 25.45
CA SER A 438 5.05 2.40 24.82
C SER A 438 3.88 2.38 25.80
N VAL A 439 2.85 3.18 25.53
CA VAL A 439 1.59 3.13 26.28
C VAL A 439 0.94 1.76 26.15
N GLU A 440 1.09 1.09 25.01
CA GLU A 440 0.56 -0.24 24.75
C GLU A 440 1.16 -1.29 25.69
N PHE A 441 2.50 -1.38 25.75
CA PHE A 441 3.18 -2.28 26.67
C PHE A 441 2.77 -2.00 28.12
N ARG A 442 2.68 -0.72 28.48
CA ARG A 442 2.25 -0.30 29.81
C ARG A 442 0.78 -0.62 30.08
N THR A 443 -0.14 -0.48 29.13
CA THR A 443 -1.57 -0.68 29.40
C THR A 443 -1.93 -2.16 29.48
N GLU A 444 -1.41 -2.99 28.58
CA GLU A 444 -1.71 -4.42 28.55
C GLU A 444 -0.99 -5.20 29.66
N ASN A 445 0.15 -4.71 30.15
CA ASN A 445 0.94 -5.37 31.19
C ASN A 445 1.02 -4.59 32.51
N GLN A 446 0.45 -3.39 32.60
CA GLN A 446 0.47 -2.51 33.79
C GLN A 446 -0.86 -1.77 33.98
N PRO A 447 -1.89 -2.40 34.58
CA PRO A 447 -2.92 -1.61 35.25
C PRO A 447 -2.23 -0.66 36.26
N VAL A 448 -2.66 0.60 36.28
CA VAL A 448 -2.08 1.71 37.05
C VAL A 448 -1.59 1.27 38.45
N GLY A 449 -0.33 1.55 38.77
CA GLY A 449 0.21 1.38 40.13
C GLY A 449 1.01 0.10 40.41
N LEU A 450 1.73 -0.46 39.43
CA LEU A 450 2.73 -1.50 39.74
C LEU A 450 3.94 -0.88 40.46
N GLY A 451 4.24 -1.34 41.68
CA GLY A 451 5.51 -1.02 42.35
C GLY A 451 6.71 -1.62 41.61
N ASN A 452 7.90 -1.02 41.80
CA ASN A 452 9.16 -1.34 41.11
C ASN A 452 9.46 -2.85 41.00
N ARG A 453 9.14 -3.64 42.03
CA ARG A 453 9.25 -5.11 42.00
C ARG A 453 8.47 -5.77 40.87
N ARG A 454 7.19 -5.41 40.69
CA ARG A 454 6.36 -6.02 39.65
C ARG A 454 6.82 -5.60 38.25
N TYR A 455 7.31 -4.36 38.11
CA TYR A 455 7.89 -3.87 36.87
C TYR A 455 9.13 -4.69 36.46
N VAL A 456 10.08 -4.89 37.37
CA VAL A 456 11.28 -5.70 37.11
C VAL A 456 10.91 -7.16 36.77
N THR A 457 9.97 -7.76 37.53
CA THR A 457 9.49 -9.13 37.23
C THR A 457 8.90 -9.25 35.82
N LEU A 458 8.12 -8.26 35.39
CA LEU A 458 7.55 -8.24 34.04
C LEU A 458 8.65 -8.18 32.98
N LEU A 459 9.66 -7.32 33.15
CA LEU A 459 10.77 -7.23 32.20
C LEU A 459 11.52 -8.56 32.07
N TYR A 460 11.77 -9.27 33.17
CA TYR A 460 12.40 -10.60 33.14
C TYR A 460 11.57 -11.63 32.38
N ARG A 461 10.26 -11.67 32.61
CA ARG A 461 9.36 -12.60 31.92
C ARG A 461 9.27 -12.31 30.43
N THR A 462 9.16 -11.03 30.07
CA THR A 462 9.03 -10.61 28.67
C THR A 462 10.34 -10.78 27.92
N LEU A 463 11.46 -10.30 28.47
CA LEU A 463 12.74 -10.22 27.77
C LEU A 463 13.60 -11.47 27.95
N LEU A 464 13.50 -12.18 29.07
CA LEU A 464 14.35 -13.34 29.35
C LEU A 464 13.57 -14.67 29.41
N GLY A 465 12.24 -14.61 29.38
CA GLY A 465 11.38 -15.80 29.41
C GLY A 465 11.43 -16.56 30.74
N ARG A 466 11.82 -15.91 31.83
CA ARG A 466 11.95 -16.53 33.16
C ARG A 466 11.61 -15.56 34.29
N GLU A 467 11.45 -16.07 35.51
CA GLU A 467 11.42 -15.23 36.71
C GLU A 467 12.80 -14.65 37.02
N PRO A 468 12.87 -13.45 37.62
CA PRO A 468 14.11 -12.97 38.21
C PRO A 468 14.47 -13.82 39.42
N ASP A 469 15.76 -14.08 39.61
CA ASP A 469 16.26 -14.59 40.88
C ASP A 469 16.19 -13.48 41.95
N ASN A 470 16.27 -13.90 43.23
CA ASN A 470 16.13 -12.96 44.35
C ASN A 470 17.17 -11.83 44.32
N THR A 471 18.39 -12.12 43.88
CA THR A 471 19.49 -11.16 43.82
C THR A 471 19.25 -10.12 42.74
N GLY A 472 18.98 -10.55 41.51
CA GLY A 472 18.69 -9.66 40.38
C GLY A 472 17.45 -8.81 40.62
N LEU A 473 16.39 -9.40 41.17
CA LEU A 473 15.18 -8.65 41.54
C LEU A 473 15.49 -7.57 42.58
N SER A 474 16.19 -7.91 43.66
CA SER A 474 16.51 -6.96 44.72
C SER A 474 17.43 -5.83 44.22
N ALA A 475 18.40 -6.14 43.37
CA ALA A 475 19.33 -5.15 42.83
C ALA A 475 18.61 -4.10 41.98
N TYR A 476 17.80 -4.53 41.00
CA TYR A 476 17.07 -3.61 40.14
C TYR A 476 15.99 -2.81 40.87
N VAL A 477 15.28 -3.44 41.82
CA VAL A 477 14.29 -2.74 42.65
C VAL A 477 14.96 -1.69 43.51
N SER A 478 16.11 -2.00 44.12
CA SER A 478 16.86 -1.03 44.92
C SER A 478 17.30 0.17 44.09
N LYS A 479 17.78 -0.04 42.85
CA LYS A 479 18.17 1.05 41.94
C LYS A 479 16.98 1.98 41.60
N LEU A 480 15.80 1.41 41.41
CA LEU A 480 14.59 2.18 41.10
C LEU A 480 14.01 2.87 42.35
N ASP A 481 14.09 2.24 43.52
CA ASP A 481 13.60 2.82 44.79
C ASP A 481 14.50 3.97 45.29
N SER A 482 15.79 3.97 44.92
CA SER A 482 16.77 4.99 45.30
C SER A 482 16.96 6.10 44.25
N ASP A 483 16.21 6.08 43.15
CA ASP A 483 16.40 6.93 41.96
C ASP A 483 17.84 6.86 41.38
N GLU A 484 18.60 5.80 41.67
CA GLU A 484 19.92 5.54 41.07
C GLU A 484 19.80 5.19 39.59
N ALA A 485 18.70 4.52 39.21
CA ALA A 485 18.33 4.28 37.83
C ALA A 485 16.84 4.49 37.58
N ASN A 486 16.49 4.86 36.36
CA ASN A 486 15.10 4.89 35.90
C ASN A 486 14.75 3.62 35.09
N GLY A 487 13.46 3.44 34.78
CA GLY A 487 12.99 2.25 34.05
C GLY A 487 13.64 2.07 32.66
N GLU A 488 13.95 3.16 31.96
CA GLU A 488 14.64 3.11 30.66
C GLU A 488 16.06 2.56 30.80
N GLN A 489 16.78 2.95 31.85
CA GLN A 489 18.11 2.40 32.15
C GLN A 489 18.06 0.91 32.50
N ILE A 490 17.05 0.45 33.26
CA ILE A 490 16.88 -0.98 33.56
C ILE A 490 16.57 -1.78 32.28
N VAL A 491 15.70 -1.25 31.42
CA VAL A 491 15.44 -1.84 30.09
C VAL A 491 16.72 -1.94 29.28
N ALA A 492 17.52 -0.86 29.27
CA ALA A 492 18.79 -0.83 28.58
C ALA A 492 19.76 -1.90 29.10
N GLU A 493 19.95 -2.01 30.41
CA GLU A 493 20.81 -3.02 31.04
C GLU A 493 20.38 -4.45 30.67
N LEU A 494 19.08 -4.75 30.69
CA LEU A 494 18.55 -6.08 30.34
C LEU A 494 18.73 -6.43 28.86
N ILE A 495 18.42 -5.51 27.93
CA ILE A 495 18.58 -5.76 26.49
C ILE A 495 20.06 -5.95 26.12
N HIS A 496 20.96 -5.21 26.76
CA HIS A 496 22.41 -5.33 26.51
C HIS A 496 23.04 -6.56 27.16
N SER A 497 22.32 -7.26 28.05
CA SER A 497 22.84 -8.44 28.73
C SER A 497 23.17 -9.58 27.75
N TYR A 498 24.23 -10.33 28.07
CA TYR A 498 24.58 -11.54 27.31
C TYR A 498 23.41 -12.53 27.24
N GLU A 499 22.63 -12.66 28.32
CA GLU A 499 21.48 -13.56 28.36
C GLU A 499 20.42 -13.19 27.32
N PHE A 500 20.03 -11.91 27.26
CA PHE A 500 19.05 -11.43 26.28
C PHE A 500 19.52 -11.67 24.85
N ARG A 501 20.75 -11.24 24.54
CA ARG A 501 21.32 -11.37 23.18
C ARG A 501 21.46 -12.83 22.74
N SER A 502 21.87 -13.71 23.64
CA SER A 502 21.98 -15.15 23.36
C SER A 502 20.62 -15.80 23.10
N ARG A 503 19.59 -15.40 23.84
CA ARG A 503 18.23 -15.93 23.69
C ARG A 503 17.54 -15.44 22.42
N HIS A 504 17.79 -14.19 22.04
CA HIS A 504 17.10 -13.52 20.94
C HIS A 504 18.04 -13.19 19.78
N ALA A 505 18.92 -14.14 19.41
CA ALA A 505 19.93 -13.94 18.37
C ALA A 505 19.39 -13.40 17.04
N VAL A 506 18.13 -13.73 16.68
CA VAL A 506 17.42 -13.21 15.50
C VAL A 506 17.41 -11.68 15.45
N LEU A 507 17.30 -11.02 16.61
CA LEU A 507 17.28 -9.55 16.69
C LEU A 507 18.64 -8.91 16.36
N PHE A 508 19.73 -9.67 16.45
CA PHE A 508 21.10 -9.13 16.40
C PHE A 508 21.93 -9.65 15.21
N LEU A 509 21.32 -10.36 14.25
CA LEU A 509 22.02 -10.95 13.10
C LEU A 509 22.73 -9.92 12.21
N SER A 510 22.26 -8.67 12.22
CA SER A 510 22.76 -7.57 11.37
C SER A 510 23.75 -6.64 12.09
N GLU A 511 23.97 -6.83 13.39
CA GLU A 511 24.95 -6.04 14.12
C GLU A 511 26.36 -6.62 13.93
N PRO A 512 27.38 -5.81 13.61
CA PRO A 512 28.75 -6.30 13.61
C PRO A 512 29.08 -6.84 15.00
N GLN A 513 29.51 -8.11 15.09
CA GLN A 513 29.95 -8.72 16.34
C GLN A 513 31.12 -7.90 16.91
N LYS A 514 30.83 -6.94 17.79
CA LYS A 514 31.85 -6.45 18.71
C LYS A 514 32.13 -7.60 19.65
N ALA A 515 33.35 -8.12 19.59
CA ALA A 515 33.84 -9.11 20.53
C ALA A 515 33.55 -8.59 21.94
N VAL A 516 32.61 -9.26 22.62
CA VAL A 516 32.41 -9.08 24.05
C VAL A 516 33.67 -9.66 24.70
N GLN A 517 34.55 -8.79 25.18
CA GLN A 517 35.60 -9.17 26.13
C GLN A 517 35.03 -9.17 27.54
#